data_AF-A0A1I7C9T7-F1
#
_entry.id   AF-A0A1I7C9T7-F1
#
_cell.length_a   1.000
_cell.length_b   1.000
_cell.length_c   1.000
_cell.angle_alpha   90.00
_cell.angle_beta   90.00
_cell.angle_gamma   90.00
#
_symmetry.space_group_name_H-M   'P 1'
#
loop_
_entity.id
_entity.type
_entity.pdbx_description
1 polymer ?
#
loop_
_entity_poly.entity_id
_entity_poly.type
_entity_poly.pdbx_seq_one_letter_code
_entity_poly.pdbx_strand_id
1 'polypeptide(L)'
;MKWSKYTLALCLVLASAGALGEQKASPVVVDGNNWMSSSSGERRAFLIGVTNMLIAEAAYAKRHGLDAPPMGAAITKGVSSMKLPEIEARITSWYEANPDGRDKLVMGVLWRNVVKGNQ
;
A
#
# COMPACT_ATOMS: atom_id res chain seq x y z
N MET A 1 -50.37 0.98 41.50
CA MET A 1 -50.06 0.19 40.28
C MET A 1 -50.02 1.09 39.04
N LYS A 2 -48.85 1.62 38.67
CA LYS A 2 -48.61 2.37 37.42
C LYS A 2 -47.17 2.15 36.96
N TRP A 3 -46.79 0.91 36.68
CA TRP A 3 -45.41 0.51 36.30
C TRP A 3 -45.33 -0.07 34.88
N SER A 4 -46.29 0.22 34.00
CA SER A 4 -46.42 -0.47 32.71
C SER A 4 -45.91 0.31 31.49
N LYS A 5 -45.39 1.53 31.64
CA LYS A 5 -45.07 2.39 30.48
C LYS A 5 -43.58 2.64 30.22
N TYR A 6 -42.69 2.24 31.13
CA TYR A 6 -41.26 2.55 31.00
C TYR A 6 -40.38 1.34 30.66
N THR A 7 -40.92 0.13 30.69
CA THR A 7 -40.13 -1.09 30.46
C THR A 7 -39.82 -1.34 28.97
N LEU A 8 -40.54 -0.74 28.04
CA LEU A 8 -40.32 -0.95 26.60
C LEU A 8 -39.28 -0.02 25.96
N ALA A 9 -38.89 1.06 26.63
CA ALA A 9 -37.92 2.01 26.06
C ALA A 9 -36.46 1.63 26.32
N LEU A 10 -36.18 0.67 27.23
CA LEU A 10 -34.81 0.34 27.63
C LEU A 10 -34.16 -0.74 26.76
N CYS A 11 -34.93 -1.55 26.02
CA CYS A 11 -34.38 -2.63 25.20
C CYS A 11 -33.91 -2.20 23.80
N LEU A 12 -34.18 -0.96 23.37
CA LEU A 12 -33.79 -0.49 22.03
C LEU A 12 -32.39 0.15 21.96
N VAL A 13 -31.70 0.31 23.09
CA VAL A 13 -30.38 0.98 23.14
C VAL A 13 -29.21 -0.02 23.20
N LEU A 14 -29.47 -1.31 23.44
CA LEU A 14 -28.40 -2.32 23.58
C LEU A 14 -28.03 -3.06 22.27
N ALA A 15 -28.68 -2.74 21.14
CA ALA A 15 -28.45 -3.44 19.88
C ALA A 15 -27.30 -2.87 19.01
N SER A 16 -26.67 -1.75 19.39
CA SER A 16 -25.62 -1.10 18.59
C SER A 16 -24.19 -1.47 19.00
N ALA A 17 -23.98 -2.34 19.99
CA ALA A 17 -22.63 -2.75 20.43
C ALA A 17 -21.99 -3.84 19.55
N GLY A 18 -22.68 -4.37 18.53
CA GLY A 18 -22.25 -5.53 17.74
C GLY A 18 -21.53 -5.23 16.42
N ALA A 19 -21.28 -3.96 16.07
CA ALA A 19 -20.66 -3.61 14.79
C ALA A 19 -19.39 -2.77 14.93
N LEU A 20 -18.55 -3.06 15.93
CA LEU A 20 -17.12 -2.98 15.67
C LEU A 20 -16.75 -4.24 14.88
N GLY A 21 -17.19 -4.28 13.62
CA GLY A 21 -16.66 -5.24 12.68
C GLY A 21 -15.15 -5.12 12.75
N GLU A 22 -14.48 -6.22 13.04
CA GLU A 22 -13.02 -6.30 12.97
C GLU A 22 -12.64 -5.72 11.62
N GLN A 23 -12.13 -4.48 11.63
CA GLN A 23 -11.64 -3.82 10.43
C GLN A 23 -10.38 -4.59 10.12
N LYS A 24 -10.53 -5.76 9.47
CA LYS A 24 -9.43 -6.51 8.88
C LYS A 24 -8.63 -5.43 8.18
N ALA A 25 -7.40 -5.20 8.67
CA ALA A 25 -6.52 -4.24 8.08
C ALA A 25 -6.51 -4.61 6.60
N SER A 26 -7.20 -3.83 5.78
CA SER A 26 -7.16 -4.04 4.34
C SER A 26 -5.69 -3.80 4.08
N PRO A 27 -4.89 -4.82 3.71
CA PRO A 27 -3.53 -4.55 3.38
C PRO A 27 -3.66 -3.58 2.21
N VAL A 28 -3.31 -2.30 2.42
CA VAL A 28 -3.25 -1.32 1.33
C VAL A 28 -2.03 -1.76 0.51
N VAL A 29 -2.24 -2.84 -0.21
CA VAL A 29 -1.20 -3.62 -0.84
C VAL A 29 -1.68 -3.81 -2.25
N VAL A 30 -1.07 -3.05 -3.15
CA VAL A 30 -1.35 -3.10 -4.57
C VAL A 30 -0.63 -4.32 -5.13
N ASP A 31 -1.39 -5.27 -5.64
CA ASP A 31 -0.91 -6.43 -6.40
C ASP A 31 -0.97 -6.14 -7.92
N GLY A 32 -0.60 -7.13 -8.72
CA GLY A 32 -0.66 -7.06 -10.18
C GLY A 32 -2.08 -6.95 -10.73
N ASN A 33 -3.10 -7.50 -10.06
CA ASN A 33 -4.49 -7.37 -10.48
C ASN A 33 -4.96 -5.91 -10.41
N ASN A 34 -4.73 -5.28 -9.25
CA ASN A 34 -5.00 -3.85 -9.06
C ASN A 34 -4.19 -3.03 -10.07
N TRP A 35 -2.88 -3.28 -10.17
CA TRP A 35 -2.00 -2.56 -11.09
C TRP A 35 -2.49 -2.60 -12.53
N MET A 36 -2.78 -3.80 -13.05
CA MET A 36 -3.18 -3.98 -14.45
C MET A 36 -4.57 -3.38 -14.74
N SER A 37 -5.46 -3.33 -13.76
CA SER A 37 -6.76 -2.64 -13.89
C SER A 37 -6.68 -1.12 -13.77
N SER A 38 -5.65 -0.59 -13.12
CA SER A 38 -5.46 0.85 -12.94
C SER A 38 -5.02 1.55 -14.22
N SER A 39 -5.44 2.80 -14.37
CA SER A 39 -4.91 3.73 -15.36
C SER A 39 -3.44 4.07 -15.09
N SER A 40 -2.75 4.59 -16.12
CA SER A 40 -1.37 5.07 -15.97
C SER A 40 -1.26 6.18 -14.90
N GLY A 41 -2.26 7.06 -14.80
CA GLY A 41 -2.31 8.11 -13.79
C GLY A 41 -2.33 7.55 -12.36
N GLU A 42 -3.16 6.53 -12.11
CA GLU A 42 -3.26 5.87 -10.80
C GLU A 42 -1.98 5.11 -10.44
N ARG A 43 -1.38 4.40 -11.40
CA ARG A 43 -0.08 3.71 -11.19
C ARG A 43 1.02 4.70 -10.82
N ARG A 44 1.07 5.84 -11.49
CA ARG A 44 2.04 6.92 -11.18
C ARG A 44 1.76 7.55 -9.81
N ALA A 45 0.49 7.77 -9.46
CA ALA A 45 0.12 8.29 -8.15
C ALA A 45 0.57 7.34 -7.02
N PHE A 46 0.41 6.03 -7.21
CA PHE A 46 0.95 5.03 -6.30
C PHE A 46 2.48 5.16 -6.13
N LEU A 47 3.23 5.24 -7.24
CA LEU A 47 4.69 5.39 -7.20
C LEU A 47 5.15 6.71 -6.57
N ILE A 48 4.41 7.81 -6.75
CA ILE A 48 4.65 9.07 -6.05
C ILE A 48 4.42 8.89 -4.55
N GLY A 49 3.35 8.20 -4.15
CA GLY A 49 3.08 7.86 -2.75
C GLY A 49 4.23 7.07 -2.11
N VAL A 50 4.73 6.04 -2.82
CA VAL A 50 5.93 5.28 -2.40
C VAL A 50 7.14 6.21 -2.24
N THR A 51 7.38 7.11 -3.20
CA THR A 51 8.50 8.05 -3.14
C THR A 51 8.41 8.96 -1.91
N ASN A 52 7.23 9.51 -1.63
CA ASN A 52 6.99 10.35 -0.46
C ASN A 52 7.22 9.59 0.86
N MET A 53 6.78 8.32 0.92
CA MET A 53 7.04 7.44 2.07
C MET A 53 8.54 7.26 2.30
N LEU A 54 9.32 6.94 1.25
CA LEU A 54 10.77 6.75 1.35
C LEU A 54 11.51 8.01 1.82
N ILE A 55 11.10 9.18 1.32
CA ILE A 55 11.66 10.47 1.75
C ILE A 55 11.37 10.70 3.24
N ALA A 56 10.13 10.46 3.68
CA ALA A 56 9.74 10.61 5.08
C ALA A 56 10.53 9.65 5.99
N GLU A 57 10.70 8.40 5.58
CA GLU A 57 11.45 7.37 6.28
C GLU A 57 12.93 7.77 6.46
N ALA A 58 13.58 8.22 5.38
CA ALA A 58 14.96 8.68 5.42
C ALA A 58 15.13 9.95 6.28
N ALA A 59 14.19 10.89 6.20
CA ALA A 59 14.20 12.10 7.01
C ALA A 59 14.04 11.78 8.51
N TYR A 60 13.17 10.83 8.85
CA TYR A 60 13.00 10.34 10.21
C TYR A 60 14.29 9.70 10.73
N ALA A 61 14.87 8.75 9.99
CA ALA A 61 16.11 8.09 10.38
C ALA A 61 17.23 9.10 10.67
N LYS A 62 17.42 10.08 9.78
CA LYS A 62 18.40 11.15 9.94
C LYS A 62 18.18 11.99 11.21
N ARG A 63 16.94 12.35 11.52
CA ARG A 63 16.61 13.16 12.72
C ARG A 63 16.89 12.44 14.02
N HIS A 64 16.80 11.11 14.02
CA HIS A 64 16.94 10.28 15.20
C HIS A 64 18.29 9.56 15.29
N GLY A 65 19.24 9.86 14.39
CA GLY A 65 20.55 9.20 14.37
C GLY A 65 20.48 7.70 14.09
N LEU A 66 19.44 7.27 13.37
CA LEU A 66 19.25 5.87 12.95
C LEU A 66 19.86 5.65 11.57
N ASP A 67 20.26 4.41 11.29
CA ASP A 67 20.65 4.00 9.95
C ASP A 67 19.48 4.13 8.96
N ALA A 68 19.81 4.46 7.72
CA ALA A 68 18.82 4.51 6.66
C ALA A 68 18.25 3.10 6.40
N PRO A 69 16.93 2.94 6.33
CA PRO A 69 16.31 1.65 6.04
C PRO A 69 16.84 1.04 4.74
N PRO A 70 17.35 -0.21 4.77
CA PRO A 70 18.04 -0.81 3.63
C PRO A 70 17.20 -0.88 2.36
N MET A 71 15.89 -1.14 2.50
CA MET A 71 14.98 -1.25 1.37
C MET A 71 14.76 0.09 0.67
N GLY A 72 14.51 1.15 1.43
CA GLY A 72 14.29 2.49 0.89
C GLY A 72 15.54 3.05 0.19
N ALA A 73 16.71 2.84 0.79
CA ALA A 73 17.99 3.23 0.20
C ALA A 73 18.25 2.51 -1.12
N ALA A 74 18.01 1.19 -1.18
CA ALA A 74 18.22 0.39 -2.37
C ALA A 74 17.19 0.69 -3.48
N ILE A 75 15.92 0.96 -3.14
CA ILE A 75 14.93 1.42 -4.13
C ILE A 75 15.35 2.76 -4.71
N THR A 76 15.67 3.74 -3.86
CA THR A 76 16.09 5.08 -4.28
C THR A 76 17.29 5.00 -5.21
N LYS A 77 18.29 4.17 -4.89
CA LYS A 77 19.46 3.93 -5.73
C LYS A 77 19.11 3.22 -7.04
N GLY A 78 18.26 2.20 -7.00
CA GLY A 78 17.91 1.39 -8.16
C GLY A 78 17.12 2.15 -9.22
N VAL A 79 16.37 3.18 -8.82
CA VAL A 79 15.54 4.02 -9.70
C VAL A 79 16.13 5.40 -10.00
N SER A 80 17.30 5.74 -9.45
CA SER A 80 17.84 7.12 -9.51
C SER A 80 18.11 7.63 -10.92
N SER A 81 18.32 6.73 -11.88
CA SER A 81 18.53 7.04 -13.31
C SER A 81 17.24 6.96 -14.15
N MET A 82 16.12 6.55 -13.57
CA MET A 82 14.87 6.30 -14.27
C MET A 82 13.86 7.42 -14.04
N LYS A 83 13.08 7.73 -15.06
CA LYS A 83 11.90 8.61 -14.91
C LYS A 83 10.71 7.81 -14.40
N LEU A 84 9.77 8.49 -13.73
CA LEU A 84 8.54 7.86 -13.22
C LEU A 84 7.80 6.99 -14.26
N PRO A 85 7.62 7.43 -15.52
CA PRO A 85 6.98 6.60 -16.55
C PRO A 85 7.78 5.35 -16.92
N GLU A 86 9.11 5.38 -16.81
CA GLU A 86 9.96 4.22 -17.12
C GLU A 86 9.88 3.16 -16.02
N ILE A 87 9.77 3.60 -14.76
CA ILE A 87 9.55 2.70 -13.61
C ILE A 87 8.18 2.02 -13.75
N GLU A 88 7.14 2.80 -14.05
CA GLU A 88 5.79 2.30 -14.33
C GLU A 88 5.78 1.28 -15.46
N ALA A 89 6.41 1.60 -16.59
CA ALA A 89 6.47 0.72 -17.76
C ALA A 89 7.17 -0.60 -17.41
N ARG A 90 8.31 -0.55 -16.71
CA ARG A 90 9.05 -1.77 -16.33
C ARG A 90 8.24 -2.70 -15.42
N ILE A 91 7.50 -2.15 -14.45
CA ILE A 91 6.60 -2.95 -13.60
C ILE A 91 5.46 -3.54 -14.43
N THR A 92 4.86 -2.73 -15.32
CA THR A 92 3.75 -3.16 -16.17
C THR A 92 4.18 -4.29 -17.11
N SER A 93 5.30 -4.14 -17.82
CA SER A 93 5.84 -5.18 -18.70
C SER A 93 6.19 -6.46 -17.94
N TRP A 94 6.58 -6.37 -16.67
CA TRP A 94 6.78 -7.57 -15.86
C TRP A 94 5.47 -8.33 -15.63
N TYR A 95 4.37 -7.67 -15.29
CA TYR A 95 3.06 -8.32 -15.12
C TYR A 95 2.46 -8.82 -16.44
N GLU A 96 2.71 -8.12 -17.55
CA GLU A 96 2.32 -8.57 -18.89
C GLU A 96 3.02 -9.87 -19.27
N ALA A 97 4.33 -9.96 -18.98
CA ALA A 97 5.13 -11.15 -19.24
C ALA A 97 4.93 -12.29 -18.21
N ASN A 98 4.30 -11.99 -17.06
CA ASN A 98 4.07 -12.96 -15.98
C ASN A 98 2.60 -12.96 -15.53
N PRO A 99 1.65 -13.44 -16.36
CA PRO A 99 0.22 -13.47 -15.99
C PRO A 99 -0.07 -14.23 -14.69
N ASP A 100 0.61 -15.35 -14.45
CA ASP A 100 0.49 -16.15 -13.22
C ASP A 100 1.12 -15.45 -11.99
N GLY A 101 1.82 -14.34 -12.22
CA GLY A 101 2.48 -13.53 -11.20
C GLY A 101 1.63 -12.37 -10.67
N ARG A 102 0.37 -12.23 -11.09
CA ARG A 102 -0.48 -11.08 -10.74
C ARG A 102 -0.82 -10.98 -9.25
N ASP A 103 -0.80 -12.07 -8.51
CA ASP A 103 -1.01 -12.04 -7.06
C ASP A 103 0.21 -11.51 -6.29
N LYS A 104 1.34 -11.29 -6.97
CA LYS A 104 2.52 -10.70 -6.36
C LYS A 104 2.31 -9.20 -6.14
N LEU A 105 2.85 -8.70 -5.03
CA LEU A 105 2.76 -7.30 -4.66
C LEU A 105 3.65 -6.43 -5.56
N VAL A 106 3.15 -5.27 -5.96
CA VAL A 106 3.87 -4.29 -6.77
C VAL A 106 5.19 -3.90 -6.13
N MET A 107 5.23 -3.67 -4.82
CA MET A 107 6.48 -3.36 -4.11
C MET A 107 7.50 -4.50 -4.16
N GLY A 108 7.04 -5.75 -4.14
CA GLY A 108 7.90 -6.92 -4.32
C GLY A 108 8.44 -7.07 -5.75
N VAL A 109 7.63 -6.70 -6.74
CA VAL A 109 8.04 -6.65 -8.15
C VAL A 109 9.02 -5.52 -8.41
N LEU A 110 8.78 -4.32 -7.86
CA LEU A 110 9.70 -3.18 -7.89
C LEU A 110 11.07 -3.57 -7.33
N TRP A 111 11.10 -4.21 -6.16
CA TRP A 111 12.34 -4.69 -5.54
C TRP A 111 13.12 -5.67 -6.43
N ARG A 112 12.46 -6.73 -6.91
CA ARG A 112 13.16 -7.79 -7.68
C ARG A 112 13.55 -7.36 -9.09
N ASN A 113 12.71 -6.59 -9.77
CA ASN A 113 12.86 -6.37 -11.21
C ASN A 113 13.40 -4.99 -11.57
N VAL A 114 13.29 -4.02 -10.66
CA VAL A 114 13.83 -2.67 -10.89
C VAL A 114 15.13 -2.47 -10.13
N VAL A 115 15.20 -2.93 -8.87
CA VAL A 115 16.41 -2.78 -8.05
C VAL A 115 17.44 -3.88 -8.33
N LYS A 116 17.05 -5.17 -8.22
CA LYS A 116 17.98 -6.28 -8.48
C LYS A 116 18.26 -6.53 -9.96
N GLY A 117 17.33 -6.21 -10.86
CA GLY A 117 17.52 -6.37 -12.30
C GLY A 117 18.50 -5.37 -12.94
N ASN A 118 18.97 -4.36 -12.19
CA ASN A 118 19.99 -3.39 -12.59
C ASN A 118 21.39 -3.69 -11.99
N GLN A 119 21.59 -4.85 -11.35
CA GLN A 119 22.89 -5.36 -10.89
C GLN A 119 23.35 -6.50 -11.78
#